data_AF-A0A9C8N3T4-F1
#
_entry.id   AF-A0A9C8N3T4-F1
#
_cell.length_a   1.000
_cell.length_b   1.000
_cell.length_c   1.000
_cell.angle_alpha   90.00
_cell.angle_beta   90.00
_cell.angle_gamma   90.00
#
_symmetry.space_group_name_H-M   'P 1'
#
loop_
_entity.id
_entity.type
_entity.pdbx_description
1 polymer ?
#
loop_
_entity_poly.entity_id
_entity_poly.type
_entity_poly.pdbx_seq_one_letter_code
_entity_poly.pdbx_strand_id
1 'polypeptide(L)'
;IQDSSTMEEFHNAIAQSFGFLGNEMASFYTCDEEWKQDEEIALFDMSDSDSDVRLMNETFLEDVMTENNPKLIYVYDFLSMWTFLVELADIVEPESGISYPNVLFSFGELPENPPETHFKSETSYDFEDTFENYDDLDFDENWN
;
A
#
# COMPACT_ATOMS: atom_id res chain seq x y z
N ILE A 1 -3.41 17.47 6.58
CA ILE A 1 -3.62 17.51 5.12
C ILE A 1 -5.07 17.96 4.87
N GLN A 2 -5.44 18.46 3.69
CA GLN A 2 -6.83 18.80 3.40
C GLN A 2 -7.60 17.53 3.02
N ASP A 3 -8.89 17.49 3.34
CA ASP A 3 -9.82 16.41 2.98
C ASP A 3 -10.06 16.34 1.46
N SER A 4 -10.14 17.49 0.81
CA SER A 4 -10.24 17.62 -0.65
C SER A 4 -8.93 17.32 -1.40
N SER A 5 -7.87 16.90 -0.71
CA SER A 5 -6.61 16.52 -1.36
C SER A 5 -6.74 15.15 -2.01
N THR A 6 -6.00 14.93 -3.09
CA THR A 6 -5.95 13.60 -3.71
C THR A 6 -5.10 12.64 -2.89
N MET A 7 -5.30 11.34 -3.09
CA MET A 7 -4.44 10.32 -2.51
C MET A 7 -2.99 10.45 -3.01
N GLU A 8 -2.77 11.01 -4.20
CA GLU A 8 -1.42 11.33 -4.72
C GLU A 8 -0.76 12.46 -3.92
N GLU A 9 -1.50 13.53 -3.58
CA GLU A 9 -0.99 14.58 -2.69
C GLU A 9 -0.66 14.02 -1.30
N PHE A 10 -1.46 13.07 -0.80
CA PHE A 10 -1.18 12.39 0.46
C PHE A 10 0.06 11.50 0.39
N HIS A 11 0.22 10.73 -0.69
CA HIS A 11 1.44 9.97 -1.00
C HIS A 11 2.68 10.87 -0.93
N ASN A 12 2.64 12.00 -1.65
CA ASN A 12 3.74 12.97 -1.68
C ASN A 12 4.05 13.53 -0.29
N ALA A 13 3.01 13.82 0.51
CA ALA A 13 3.17 14.30 1.88
C ALA A 13 3.89 13.29 2.78
N ILE A 14 3.49 12.01 2.71
CA ILE A 14 4.13 10.93 3.47
C ILE A 14 5.58 10.75 3.02
N ALA A 15 5.83 10.64 1.71
CA ALA A 15 7.16 10.44 1.16
C ALA A 15 8.14 11.54 1.60
N GLN A 16 7.72 12.80 1.49
CA GLN A 16 8.53 13.95 1.93
C GLN A 16 8.77 13.96 3.44
N SER A 17 7.79 13.53 4.24
CA SER A 17 7.92 13.46 5.71
C SER A 17 8.98 12.45 6.17
N PHE A 18 9.20 11.39 5.40
CA PHE A 18 10.23 10.38 5.65
C PHE A 18 11.54 10.63 4.87
N GLY A 19 11.62 11.69 4.07
CA GLY A 19 12.81 12.02 3.28
C GLY A 19 13.01 11.14 2.04
N PHE A 20 11.98 10.44 1.59
CA PHE A 20 12.00 9.71 0.33
C PHE A 20 11.99 10.67 -0.86
N LEU A 21 12.56 10.22 -1.98
CA LEU A 21 12.62 11.01 -3.22
C LEU A 21 11.28 11.06 -3.96
N GLY A 22 10.33 10.17 -3.64
CA GLY A 22 8.97 10.16 -4.23
C GLY A 22 8.91 9.64 -5.67
N ASN A 23 9.95 8.96 -6.15
CA ASN A 23 10.06 8.43 -7.51
C ASN A 23 9.69 6.94 -7.63
N GLU A 24 9.50 6.27 -6.51
CA GLU A 24 9.16 4.84 -6.45
C GLU A 24 7.65 4.61 -6.51
N MET A 25 7.27 3.41 -6.93
CA MET A 25 5.88 2.97 -7.01
C MET A 25 5.27 2.85 -5.61
N ALA A 26 3.98 3.12 -5.50
CA ALA A 26 3.27 3.04 -4.24
C ALA A 26 1.80 2.71 -4.42
N SER A 27 1.20 2.12 -3.39
CA SER A 27 -0.24 1.87 -3.29
C SER A 27 -0.73 2.13 -1.87
N PHE A 28 -1.96 2.65 -1.76
CA PHE A 28 -2.73 2.58 -0.52
C PHE A 28 -3.68 1.40 -0.61
N TYR A 29 -3.96 0.77 0.53
CA TYR A 29 -4.98 -0.25 0.67
C TYR A 29 -5.95 0.16 1.76
N THR A 30 -7.25 0.08 1.49
CA THR A 30 -8.25 0.08 2.56
C THR A 30 -8.09 -1.18 3.39
N CYS A 31 -8.48 -1.11 4.66
CA CYS A 31 -8.37 -2.25 5.55
C CYS A 31 -9.42 -2.24 6.66
N ASP A 32 -9.64 -3.41 7.25
CA ASP A 32 -10.49 -3.56 8.42
C ASP A 32 -9.74 -3.21 9.73
N GLU A 33 -10.40 -3.41 10.86
CA GLU A 33 -9.83 -3.12 12.18
C GLU A 33 -8.58 -3.96 12.49
N GLU A 34 -8.43 -5.12 11.86
CA GLU A 34 -7.34 -6.08 12.04
C GLU A 34 -6.20 -5.88 11.01
N TRP A 35 -6.21 -4.76 10.27
CA TRP A 35 -5.24 -4.45 9.21
C TRP A 35 -5.24 -5.48 8.08
N LYS A 36 -6.39 -6.10 7.81
CA LYS A 36 -6.56 -6.94 6.63
C LYS A 36 -6.84 -6.05 5.42
N GLN A 37 -6.01 -6.19 4.39
CA GLN A 37 -6.14 -5.45 3.13
C GLN A 37 -7.45 -5.78 2.40
N ASP A 38 -8.04 -4.77 1.75
CA ASP A 38 -9.26 -4.88 0.95
C ASP A 38 -9.08 -4.25 -0.45
N GLU A 39 -9.41 -2.97 -0.64
CA GLU A 39 -9.35 -2.28 -1.94
C GLU A 39 -7.99 -1.59 -2.13
N GLU A 40 -7.39 -1.76 -3.30
CA GLU A 40 -6.15 -1.07 -3.71
C GLU A 40 -6.43 0.28 -4.39
N ILE A 41 -5.62 1.27 -4.04
CA ILE A 41 -5.57 2.60 -4.66
C ILE A 41 -4.13 2.84 -5.12
N ALA A 42 -3.87 2.63 -6.41
CA ALA A 42 -2.52 2.58 -6.97
C ALA A 42 -2.05 3.95 -7.49
N LEU A 43 -0.74 4.20 -7.42
CA LEU A 43 -0.13 5.40 -8.00
C LEU A 43 -0.16 5.37 -9.53
N PHE A 44 0.01 4.17 -10.11
CA PHE A 44 -0.04 3.95 -11.55
C PHE A 44 -0.82 2.67 -11.85
N ASP A 45 -1.57 2.69 -12.95
CA ASP A 45 -2.18 1.49 -13.49
C ASP A 45 -1.10 0.58 -14.08
N MET A 46 -0.98 -0.63 -13.51
CA MET A 46 -0.09 -1.69 -13.99
C MET A 46 -0.87 -2.91 -14.46
N SER A 47 -2.19 -2.81 -14.54
CA SER A 47 -3.03 -3.91 -14.95
C SER A 47 -2.99 -4.07 -16.47
N ASP A 48 -2.78 -5.31 -16.93
CA ASP A 48 -2.88 -5.69 -18.35
C ASP A 48 -4.34 -5.98 -18.76
N SER A 49 -5.28 -5.95 -17.81
CA SER A 49 -6.71 -6.29 -17.98
C SER A 49 -7.63 -5.11 -17.67
N ASP A 50 -8.88 -5.14 -18.16
CA ASP A 50 -10.00 -4.23 -17.81
C ASP A 50 -10.44 -4.29 -16.32
N SER A 51 -9.52 -4.62 -15.40
CA SER A 51 -9.74 -4.47 -13.98
C SER A 51 -9.76 -2.99 -13.64
N ASP A 52 -10.87 -2.50 -13.10
CA ASP A 52 -10.99 -1.13 -12.63
C ASP A 52 -10.02 -0.89 -11.45
N VAL A 53 -8.81 -0.41 -11.75
CA VAL A 53 -7.84 0.02 -10.75
C VAL A 53 -8.19 1.45 -10.33
N ARG A 54 -8.41 1.66 -9.04
CA ARG A 54 -8.62 3.01 -8.51
C ARG A 54 -7.27 3.73 -8.44
N LEU A 55 -7.17 4.90 -9.09
CA LEU A 55 -5.93 5.66 -9.17
C LEU A 55 -5.86 6.76 -8.10
N MET A 56 -4.66 6.98 -7.56
CA MET A 56 -4.42 7.98 -6.52
C MET A 56 -4.69 9.43 -6.97
N ASN A 57 -4.48 9.72 -8.25
CA ASN A 57 -4.66 11.06 -8.83
C ASN A 57 -6.14 11.43 -9.06
N GLU A 58 -7.01 10.43 -9.10
CA GLU A 58 -8.46 10.55 -9.34
C GLU A 58 -9.30 10.32 -8.08
N THR A 59 -8.65 9.95 -6.97
CA THR A 59 -9.31 9.62 -5.71
C THR A 59 -8.99 10.68 -4.66
N PHE A 60 -10.01 11.22 -4.00
CA PHE A 60 -9.84 12.17 -2.91
C PHE A 60 -9.71 11.47 -1.56
N LEU A 61 -9.01 12.10 -0.62
CA LEU A 61 -8.80 11.56 0.72
C LEU A 61 -10.13 11.37 1.46
N GLU A 62 -11.05 12.32 1.32
CA GLU A 62 -12.39 12.28 1.93
C GLU A 62 -13.27 11.10 1.46
N ASP A 63 -13.03 10.57 0.27
CA ASP A 63 -13.78 9.43 -0.26
C ASP A 63 -13.32 8.09 0.36
N VAL A 64 -12.11 8.05 0.90
CA VAL A 64 -11.43 6.83 1.33
C VAL A 64 -11.30 6.75 2.84
N MET A 65 -10.78 7.82 3.46
CA MET A 65 -10.45 7.86 4.88
C MET A 65 -11.47 8.72 5.63
N THR A 66 -12.29 8.07 6.46
CA THR A 66 -13.39 8.71 7.20
C THR A 66 -13.40 8.22 8.65
N GLU A 67 -14.23 8.81 9.51
CA GLU A 67 -14.40 8.31 10.89
C GLU A 67 -14.85 6.84 10.95
N ASN A 68 -15.56 6.34 9.93
CA ASN A 68 -16.00 4.95 9.85
C ASN A 68 -14.91 4.02 9.30
N ASN A 69 -14.01 4.55 8.47
CA ASN A 69 -12.89 3.82 7.86
C ASN A 69 -11.59 4.58 8.13
N PRO A 70 -11.09 4.59 9.39
CA PRO A 70 -9.98 5.45 9.78
C PRO A 70 -8.60 4.86 9.45
N LYS A 71 -8.52 3.64 8.90
CA LYS A 71 -7.25 2.91 8.73
C LYS A 71 -6.93 2.68 7.25
N LEU A 72 -5.66 2.91 6.90
CA LEU A 72 -5.09 2.60 5.60
C LEU A 72 -3.73 1.94 5.75
N ILE A 73 -3.42 1.04 4.83
CA ILE A 73 -2.07 0.48 4.69
C ILE A 73 -1.42 1.18 3.50
N TYR A 74 -0.28 1.80 3.72
CA TYR A 74 0.48 2.47 2.67
C TYR A 74 1.75 1.68 2.38
N VAL A 75 1.91 1.23 1.14
CA VAL A 75 3.09 0.51 0.67
C VAL A 75 3.86 1.39 -0.29
N TYR A 76 5.13 1.65 0.02
CA TYR A 76 6.07 2.42 -0.80
C TYR A 76 7.23 1.53 -1.25
N ASP A 77 7.64 1.70 -2.51
CA ASP A 77 8.70 0.92 -3.15
C ASP A 77 8.43 -0.59 -3.08
N PHE A 78 7.83 -1.17 -4.12
CA PHE A 78 7.49 -2.59 -4.17
C PHE A 78 8.68 -3.57 -4.20
N LEU A 79 9.92 -3.07 -4.35
CA LEU A 79 11.11 -3.90 -4.18
C LEU A 79 11.47 -4.02 -2.70
N SER A 80 11.38 -2.90 -1.97
CA SER A 80 11.72 -2.83 -0.54
C SER A 80 10.53 -3.14 0.38
N MET A 81 9.30 -3.02 -0.11
CA MET A 81 8.05 -3.25 0.61
C MET A 81 7.92 -2.41 1.90
N TRP A 82 8.27 -1.12 1.84
CA TRP A 82 8.07 -0.23 2.99
C TRP A 82 6.59 -0.11 3.29
N THR A 83 6.17 -0.70 4.40
CA THR A 83 4.76 -0.77 4.81
C THR A 83 4.52 0.14 6.00
N PHE A 84 3.60 1.09 5.83
CA PHE A 84 3.17 2.03 6.85
C PHE A 84 1.72 1.78 7.21
N LEU A 85 1.45 1.73 8.51
CA LEU A 85 0.09 1.72 9.03
C LEU A 85 -0.33 3.16 9.28
N VAL A 86 -1.35 3.61 8.56
CA VAL A 86 -1.85 4.98 8.60
C VAL A 86 -3.21 4.98 9.29
N GLU A 87 -3.37 5.83 10.30
CA GLU A 87 -4.61 5.96 11.06
C GLU A 87 -5.05 7.42 11.14
N LEU A 88 -6.34 7.66 10.91
CA LEU A 88 -6.98 8.96 11.07
C LEU A 88 -7.12 9.25 12.57
N ALA A 89 -6.32 10.20 13.05
CA ALA A 89 -6.32 10.58 14.46
C ALA A 89 -7.48 11.53 14.82
N ASP A 90 -7.77 12.53 13.98
CA ASP A 90 -8.82 13.53 14.22
C ASP A 90 -9.18 14.28 12.92
N ILE A 91 -10.40 14.80 12.84
CA ILE A 91 -10.86 15.71 11.77
C ILE A 91 -11.19 17.06 12.39
N VAL A 92 -10.46 18.09 11.99
CA VAL A 92 -10.60 19.44 12.56
C VAL A 92 -10.65 20.50 11.46
N GLU A 93 -11.26 21.64 11.79
CA GLU A 93 -11.30 22.80 10.90
C GLU A 93 -9.89 23.33 10.59
N PRO A 94 -9.59 23.74 9.34
CA PRO A 94 -8.29 24.29 8.97
C PRO A 94 -7.94 25.55 9.78
N GLU A 95 -6.71 25.60 10.30
CA GLU A 95 -6.22 26.77 11.03
C GLU A 95 -5.77 27.88 10.08
N SER A 96 -6.24 29.11 10.32
CA SER A 96 -5.87 30.26 9.49
C SER A 96 -4.37 30.57 9.59
N GLY A 97 -3.71 30.67 8.44
CA GLY A 97 -2.27 30.98 8.36
C GLY A 97 -1.36 29.76 8.33
N ILE A 98 -1.91 28.54 8.42
CA ILE A 98 -1.17 27.29 8.20
C ILE A 98 -1.34 26.85 6.74
N SER A 99 -0.23 26.44 6.12
CA SER A 99 -0.26 25.75 4.84
C SER A 99 -0.24 24.24 5.06
N TYR A 100 -1.06 23.52 4.30
CA TYR A 100 -1.17 22.07 4.34
C TYR A 100 -0.62 21.46 3.05
N PRO A 101 -0.14 20.19 3.06
CA PRO A 101 0.06 19.33 4.23
C PRO A 101 1.16 19.84 5.17
N ASN A 102 1.05 19.54 6.46
CA ASN A 102 2.01 19.94 7.49
C ASN A 102 2.23 18.79 8.47
N VAL A 103 3.49 18.54 8.84
CA VAL A 103 3.88 17.56 9.87
C VAL A 103 3.86 18.25 11.22
N LEU A 104 2.91 17.88 12.07
CA LEU A 104 2.77 18.46 13.41
C LEU A 104 3.80 17.89 14.40
N PHE A 105 4.12 16.61 14.26
CA PHE A 105 5.03 15.89 15.15
C PHE A 105 5.64 14.69 14.43
N SER A 106 6.92 14.43 14.70
CA SER A 106 7.62 13.22 14.27
C SER A 106 8.50 12.72 15.40
N PHE A 107 8.67 11.39 15.48
CA PHE A 107 9.48 10.75 16.50
C PHE A 107 10.14 9.49 15.95
N GLY A 108 11.39 9.25 16.37
CA GLY A 108 12.22 8.16 15.86
C GLY A 108 13.03 8.56 14.62
N GLU A 109 13.80 7.60 14.12
CA GLU A 109 14.57 7.72 12.88
C GLU A 109 14.13 6.59 11.94
N LEU A 110 14.03 6.90 10.65
CA LEU A 110 13.78 5.89 9.64
C LEU A 110 14.97 4.90 9.62
N PRO A 111 14.75 3.58 9.72
CA PRO A 111 15.85 2.63 9.63
C PRO A 111 16.50 2.63 8.25
N GLU A 112 17.74 2.14 8.13
CA GLU A 112 18.44 2.08 6.85
C GLU A 112 17.78 1.11 5.84
N ASN A 113 17.05 0.11 6.34
CA ASN A 113 16.38 -0.90 5.54
C ASN A 113 14.94 -1.11 6.05
N PRO A 114 14.01 -1.51 5.16
CA PRO A 114 12.65 -1.85 5.54
C PRO A 114 12.64 -3.00 6.57
N PRO A 115 11.69 -3.02 7.51
CA PRO A 115 11.52 -4.13 8.43
C PRO A 115 11.23 -5.44 7.67
N GLU A 116 11.75 -6.58 8.17
CA GLU A 116 11.41 -7.89 7.60
C GLU A 116 9.91 -8.17 7.75
N THR A 117 9.24 -8.43 6.62
CA THR A 117 7.84 -8.86 6.60
C THR A 117 7.78 -10.37 6.88
N HIS A 118 7.39 -10.73 8.10
CA HIS A 118 7.12 -12.14 8.41
C HIS A 118 5.74 -12.53 7.84
N PHE A 119 5.73 -13.03 6.61
CA PHE A 119 4.53 -13.60 6.00
C PHE A 119 4.09 -14.82 6.80
N LYS A 120 2.97 -14.71 7.51
CA LYS A 120 2.26 -15.85 8.08
C LYS A 120 1.05 -16.11 7.20
N SER A 121 1.14 -17.08 6.29
CA SER A 121 -0.06 -17.58 5.61
C SER A 121 -0.83 -18.48 6.57
N GLU A 122 -2.13 -18.28 6.70
CA GLU A 122 -3.01 -19.29 7.31
C GLU A 122 -3.21 -20.50 6.40
N THR A 123 -2.80 -20.38 5.14
CA THR A 123 -2.84 -21.46 4.17
C THR A 123 -1.58 -22.30 4.28
N SER A 124 -1.72 -23.45 4.93
CA SER A 124 -0.85 -24.61 4.74
C SER A 124 -1.14 -25.20 3.35
N TYR A 125 -0.68 -24.54 2.28
CA TYR A 125 -0.52 -25.26 1.03
C TYR A 125 0.68 -26.16 1.21
N ASP A 126 0.42 -27.47 1.35
CA ASP A 126 1.44 -28.50 1.40
C ASP A 126 2.16 -28.48 0.05
N PHE A 127 3.28 -27.74 -0.02
CA PHE A 127 4.11 -27.62 -1.21
C PHE A 127 4.74 -28.98 -1.60
N GLU A 128 4.67 -29.99 -0.72
CA GLU A 128 5.13 -31.35 -0.99
C GLU A 128 4.27 -32.07 -2.05
N ASP A 129 2.95 -31.85 -2.09
CA ASP A 129 2.05 -32.56 -3.04
C ASP A 129 2.17 -32.10 -4.51
N THR A 130 2.82 -30.96 -4.77
CA THR A 130 3.02 -30.45 -6.15
C THR A 130 4.30 -30.96 -6.78
N PHE A 131 5.30 -31.35 -5.96
CA PHE A 131 6.57 -31.87 -6.47
C PHE A 131 6.49 -33.36 -6.85
N GLU A 132 5.59 -34.13 -6.21
CA GLU A 132 5.41 -35.57 -6.50
C GLU A 132 4.76 -35.86 -7.87
N ASN A 133 4.19 -34.85 -8.54
CA ASN A 133 3.58 -35.02 -9.87
C ASN A 133 4.54 -34.66 -11.03
N TYR A 134 5.79 -34.30 -10.73
CA TYR A 134 6.82 -34.08 -11.76
C TYR A 134 7.54 -35.37 -12.17
N ASP A 135 7.50 -36.41 -11.33
CA ASP A 135 8.12 -37.71 -11.62
C ASP A 135 7.29 -38.59 -12.59
N ASP A 136 6.02 -38.21 -12.86
CA ASP A 136 5.12 -38.90 -13.81
C ASP A 136 5.04 -38.16 -15.17
N LEU A 137 5.83 -37.10 -15.36
CA LEU A 137 6.04 -36.48 -16.66
C LEU A 137 7.10 -37.30 -17.41
N ASP A 138 6.69 -38.43 -17.98
CA ASP A 138 7.47 -39.17 -18.97
C ASP A 138 7.86 -38.20 -20.10
N PHE A 139 9.11 -37.72 -20.05
CA PHE A 139 9.74 -36.84 -21.04
C PHE A 139 10.13 -37.61 -22.31
N ASP A 140 9.30 -38.59 -22.68
CA ASP A 140 9.51 -39.44 -23.83
C ASP A 140 8.18 -39.57 -24.57
N GLU A 141 7.86 -38.55 -25.38
CA GLU A 141 7.26 -38.79 -26.69
C GLU A 141 7.18 -37.50 -27.55
N ASN A 142 8.08 -37.48 -28.55
CA ASN A 142 7.85 -36.95 -29.90
C ASN A 142 7.94 -35.42 -30.14
N TRP A 143 9.16 -34.88 -30.10
CA TRP A 143 9.53 -33.86 -31.08
C TRP A 143 9.65 -34.52 -32.46
N ASN A 144 8.59 -34.40 -33.27
CA ASN A 144 8.65 -34.66 -34.71
C ASN A 144 7.98 -33.53 -35.47
#